data_AF-A0A0D6LTF9-F1
#
_entry.id   AF-A0A0D6LTF9-F1
#
_cell.length_a   1.000
_cell.length_b   1.000
_cell.length_c   1.000
_cell.angle_alpha   90.00
_cell.angle_beta   90.00
_cell.angle_gamma   90.00
#
_symmetry.space_group_name_H-M   'P 1'
#
loop_
_entity.id
_entity.type
_entity.pdbx_description
1 polymer ?
#
loop_
_entity_poly.entity_id
_entity_poly.type
_entity_poly.pdbx_seq_one_letter_code
_entity_poly.pdbx_strand_id
1 'polypeptide(L)'
;MTSAGGRESVRRLLEELDMELVFMRRFPEALRHWKTTGAGLLSRMQGLEPYPPRNGAKLSAEDNEYEQAKEFVKTLDSSENPSIGTLSKSEWEAFCMYLVFAFRKKGGSQAAAPSSAKSKLDEESPVESKRRRTEEHGEAATS
;
A
#
# COMPACT_ATOMS: atom_id res chain seq x y z
N MET A 1 6.24 23.15 20.91
CA MET A 1 7.24 22.65 21.90
C MET A 1 6.80 21.26 22.38
N THR A 2 7.59 20.55 23.21
CA THR A 2 7.38 19.17 23.72
C THR A 2 7.42 17.98 22.73
N SER A 3 8.61 17.63 22.21
CA SER A 3 8.91 16.24 21.77
C SER A 3 10.42 15.97 21.65
N ALA A 4 11.15 16.17 22.76
CA ALA A 4 12.55 15.73 22.88
C ALA A 4 12.64 14.48 23.76
N GLY A 5 12.19 14.56 25.02
CA GLY A 5 12.35 13.49 26.02
C GLY A 5 11.94 12.09 25.56
N GLY A 6 10.76 11.93 24.93
CA GLY A 6 10.30 10.61 24.45
C GLY A 6 11.22 9.96 23.39
N ARG A 7 11.92 10.76 22.58
CA ARG A 7 12.89 10.25 21.59
C ARG A 7 14.20 9.82 22.23
N GLU A 8 14.66 10.58 23.22
CA GLU A 8 15.88 10.26 23.96
C GLU A 8 15.72 9.01 24.85
N SER A 9 14.54 8.82 25.46
CA SER A 9 14.24 7.58 26.21
C SER A 9 14.30 6.33 25.33
N VAL A 10 13.73 6.40 24.11
CA VAL A 10 13.80 5.29 23.14
C VAL A 10 15.25 5.05 22.71
N ARG A 11 16.04 6.10 22.45
CA ARG A 11 17.45 5.94 22.08
C ARG A 11 18.28 5.23 23.15
N ARG A 12 18.12 5.59 24.42
CA ARG A 12 18.82 4.94 25.54
C ARG A 12 18.48 3.46 25.65
N LEU A 13 17.19 3.10 25.56
CA LEU A 13 16.75 1.70 25.58
C LEU A 13 17.35 0.88 24.42
N LEU A 14 17.51 1.49 23.23
CA LEU A 14 18.18 0.82 22.11
C LEU A 14 19.68 0.65 22.36
N GLU A 15 20.33 1.63 22.98
CA GLU A 15 21.76 1.55 23.32
C GLU A 15 22.06 0.39 24.29
N GLU A 16 21.20 0.19 25.29
CA GLU A 16 21.25 -0.95 26.22
C GLU A 16 21.02 -2.32 25.55
N LEU A 17 20.36 -2.35 24.39
CA LEU A 17 20.00 -3.57 23.64
C LEU A 17 20.85 -3.81 22.38
N ASP A 18 22.04 -3.18 22.30
CA ASP A 18 22.92 -3.21 21.11
C ASP A 18 22.21 -2.84 19.81
N MET A 19 21.30 -1.87 19.86
CA MET A 19 20.57 -1.33 18.71
C MET A 19 20.80 0.17 18.53
N GLU A 20 20.50 0.66 17.33
CA GLU A 20 20.50 2.07 16.98
C GLU A 20 19.19 2.46 16.27
N LEU A 21 18.76 3.71 16.47
CA LEU A 21 17.60 4.29 15.78
C LEU A 21 17.99 4.72 14.37
N VAL A 22 17.53 4.00 13.35
CA VAL A 22 17.80 4.33 11.94
C VAL A 22 16.97 5.55 11.51
N PHE A 23 15.66 5.53 11.79
CA PHE A 23 14.79 6.69 11.63
C PHE A 23 13.56 6.58 12.54
N MET A 24 12.96 7.74 12.84
CA MET A 24 11.61 7.84 13.39
C MET A 24 10.91 9.05 12.72
N ARG A 25 9.70 8.84 12.22
CA ARG A 25 8.87 9.87 11.54
C ARG A 25 7.42 9.77 11.97
N ARG A 26 6.68 10.88 11.94
CA ARG A 26 5.21 10.84 12.02
C ARG A 26 4.64 10.23 10.74
N PHE A 27 3.51 9.53 10.83
CA PHE A 27 2.96 8.81 9.67
C PHE A 27 2.76 9.69 8.43
N PRO A 28 2.24 10.94 8.50
CA PRO A 28 2.11 11.80 7.32
C PRO A 28 3.44 12.16 6.64
N GLU A 29 4.55 12.22 7.39
CA GLU A 29 5.89 12.49 6.86
C GLU A 29 6.51 11.25 6.21
N ALA A 30 6.17 10.07 6.73
CA ALA A 30 6.55 8.79 6.16
C ALA A 30 5.76 8.51 4.87
N LEU A 31 4.45 8.76 4.87
CA LEU A 31 3.58 8.65 3.69
C LEU A 31 4.08 9.53 2.54
N ARG A 32 4.48 10.79 2.80
CA ARG A 32 5.07 11.65 1.74
C ARG A 32 6.32 11.06 1.08
N HIS A 33 7.11 10.27 1.80
CA HIS A 33 8.31 9.63 1.26
C HIS A 33 7.98 8.43 0.35
N TRP A 34 6.98 7.64 0.72
CA TRP A 34 6.56 6.45 -0.06
C TRP A 34 5.38 6.69 -1.01
N LYS A 35 4.80 7.89 -1.07
CA LYS A 35 3.63 8.19 -1.92
C LYS A 35 3.86 7.83 -3.38
N THR A 36 5.05 8.09 -3.93
CA THR A 36 5.37 7.82 -5.33
C THR A 36 5.59 6.33 -5.63
N THR A 37 6.35 5.62 -4.78
CA THR A 37 6.66 4.20 -4.96
C THR A 37 5.51 3.27 -4.54
N GLY A 38 4.70 3.70 -3.56
CA GLY A 38 3.60 2.93 -2.98
C GLY A 38 2.22 3.17 -3.59
N ALA A 39 2.04 4.18 -4.46
CA ALA A 39 0.73 4.58 -4.99
C ALA A 39 -0.07 3.40 -5.60
N GLY A 40 0.58 2.57 -6.40
CA GLY A 40 -0.07 1.42 -7.04
C GLY A 40 -0.55 0.36 -6.06
N LEU A 41 0.16 0.15 -4.94
CA LEU A 41 -0.28 -0.75 -3.88
C LEU A 41 -1.42 -0.13 -3.07
N LEU A 42 -1.30 1.15 -2.70
CA LEU A 42 -2.33 1.88 -1.95
C LEU A 42 -3.67 1.91 -2.68
N SER A 43 -3.64 2.09 -4.01
CA SER A 43 -4.82 2.00 -4.88
C SER A 43 -5.43 0.58 -4.90
N ARG A 44 -4.61 -0.47 -5.03
CA ARG A 44 -5.09 -1.86 -5.01
C ARG A 44 -5.67 -2.30 -3.67
N MET A 45 -5.15 -1.75 -2.57
CA MET A 45 -5.67 -1.99 -1.21
C MET A 45 -6.94 -1.20 -0.90
N GLN A 46 -7.40 -0.32 -1.80
CA GLN A 46 -8.48 0.65 -1.54
C GLN A 46 -8.21 1.50 -0.28
N GLY A 47 -6.92 1.78 0.01
CA GLY A 47 -6.50 2.44 1.25
C GLY A 47 -6.75 3.96 1.31
N LEU A 48 -7.49 4.49 0.34
CA LEU A 48 -8.00 5.87 0.28
C LEU A 48 -9.34 5.85 -0.46
N GLU A 49 -10.28 6.66 -0.01
CA GLU A 49 -11.59 6.84 -0.63
C GLU A 49 -11.52 7.83 -1.81
N PRO A 50 -12.15 7.54 -2.96
CA PRO A 50 -12.17 8.46 -4.10
C PRO A 50 -13.12 9.64 -3.87
N TYR A 51 -12.58 10.86 -3.95
CA TYR A 51 -13.30 12.12 -3.86
C TYR A 51 -13.07 12.98 -5.11
N PRO A 52 -14.09 13.67 -5.67
CA PRO A 52 -15.51 13.58 -5.32
C PRO A 52 -16.08 12.16 -5.58
N PRO A 53 -17.14 11.75 -4.87
CA PRO A 53 -17.74 10.43 -5.06
C PRO A 53 -18.27 10.27 -6.48
N ARG A 54 -17.90 9.17 -7.14
CA ARG A 54 -18.32 8.86 -8.52
C ARG A 54 -19.63 8.06 -8.52
N ASN A 55 -20.48 8.30 -9.53
CA ASN A 55 -21.73 7.56 -9.78
C ASN A 55 -22.72 7.53 -8.60
N GLY A 56 -22.72 8.56 -7.74
CA GLY A 56 -23.59 8.61 -6.56
C GLY A 56 -23.20 7.64 -5.43
N ALA A 57 -21.95 7.14 -5.43
CA ALA A 57 -21.40 6.39 -4.30
C ALA A 57 -21.51 7.22 -3.01
N LYS A 58 -21.89 6.56 -1.90
CA LYS A 58 -21.88 7.19 -0.58
C LYS A 58 -20.43 7.26 -0.07
N LEU A 59 -20.03 8.42 0.45
CA LEU A 59 -18.78 8.55 1.21
C LEU A 59 -18.90 7.87 2.58
N SER A 60 -17.75 7.51 3.15
CA SER A 60 -17.62 6.80 4.42
C SER A 60 -18.00 7.68 5.62
N ALA A 61 -17.86 8.99 5.48
CA ALA A 61 -18.24 10.01 6.47
C ALA A 61 -19.17 11.10 5.89
N GLU A 62 -19.54 12.06 6.72
CA GLU A 62 -20.37 13.22 6.36
C GLU A 62 -19.58 14.25 5.52
N ASP A 63 -20.27 15.01 4.66
CA ASP A 63 -19.67 15.94 3.69
C ASP A 63 -18.69 16.98 4.29
N ASN A 64 -18.90 17.38 5.55
CA ASN A 64 -18.03 18.33 6.26
C ASN A 64 -16.68 17.73 6.67
N GLU A 65 -16.54 16.40 6.71
CA GLU A 65 -15.26 15.74 6.93
C GLU A 65 -14.31 15.84 5.72
N TYR A 66 -14.81 16.32 4.57
CA TYR A 66 -14.07 16.39 3.31
C TYR A 66 -13.80 17.83 2.82
N GLU A 67 -13.96 18.84 3.68
CA GLU A 67 -13.73 20.25 3.32
C GLU A 67 -12.35 20.49 2.68
N GLN A 68 -11.30 19.90 3.24
CA GLN A 68 -9.93 20.01 2.71
C GLN A 68 -9.78 19.34 1.32
N ALA A 69 -10.44 18.19 1.10
CA ALA A 69 -10.47 17.52 -0.20
C ALA A 69 -11.23 18.37 -1.23
N LYS A 70 -12.35 18.97 -0.82
CA LYS A 70 -13.18 19.89 -1.63
C LYS A 70 -12.43 21.15 -2.02
N GLU A 71 -11.62 21.72 -1.13
CA GLU A 71 -10.75 22.85 -1.43
C GLU A 71 -9.62 22.45 -2.37
N PHE A 72 -8.94 21.33 -2.12
CA PHE A 72 -7.86 20.86 -2.99
C PHE A 72 -8.36 20.58 -4.42
N VAL A 73 -9.50 19.92 -4.59
CA VAL A 73 -10.08 19.63 -5.92
C VAL A 73 -10.38 20.92 -6.70
N LYS A 74 -10.80 22.01 -6.04
CA LYS A 74 -10.99 23.33 -6.72
C LYS A 74 -9.69 23.95 -7.23
N THR A 75 -8.52 23.52 -6.74
CA THR A 75 -7.21 23.98 -7.22
C THR A 75 -6.67 23.17 -8.38
N LEU A 76 -7.29 22.02 -8.69
CA LEU A 76 -6.96 21.20 -9.85
C LEU A 76 -7.69 21.73 -11.08
N ASP A 77 -7.13 21.48 -12.27
CA ASP A 77 -7.78 21.91 -13.51
C ASP A 77 -9.13 21.20 -13.68
N SER A 78 -10.17 21.97 -14.00
CA SER A 78 -11.54 21.50 -14.13
C SER A 78 -11.79 20.72 -15.42
N SER A 79 -10.84 20.76 -16.37
CA SER A 79 -10.95 20.15 -17.69
C SER A 79 -11.05 18.61 -17.69
N GLU A 80 -10.55 17.93 -16.65
CA GLU A 80 -10.46 16.45 -16.61
C GLU A 80 -11.38 15.76 -15.57
N ASN A 81 -12.32 16.47 -14.95
CA ASN A 81 -13.12 15.99 -13.81
C ASN A 81 -12.24 15.32 -12.72
N PRO A 82 -11.30 16.07 -12.10
CA PRO A 82 -10.26 15.51 -11.24
C PRO A 82 -10.84 14.73 -10.05
N SER A 83 -10.29 13.53 -9.84
CA SER A 83 -10.59 12.68 -8.69
C SER A 83 -9.31 12.35 -7.93
N ILE A 84 -9.37 12.48 -6.61
CA ILE A 84 -8.27 12.25 -5.67
C ILE A 84 -8.63 11.11 -4.70
N GLY A 85 -7.62 10.42 -4.18
CA GLY A 85 -7.79 9.58 -2.99
C GLY A 85 -7.61 10.41 -1.72
N THR A 86 -8.54 10.31 -0.77
CA THR A 86 -8.49 10.97 0.54
C THR A 86 -8.93 10.03 1.67
N LEU A 87 -8.80 10.49 2.91
CA LEU A 87 -9.54 9.96 4.07
C LEU A 87 -10.52 11.05 4.56
N SER A 88 -11.46 10.69 5.44
CA SER A 88 -12.22 11.67 6.22
C SER A 88 -11.30 12.44 7.17
N LYS A 89 -11.74 13.61 7.64
CA LYS A 89 -11.01 14.39 8.66
C LYS A 89 -10.74 13.55 9.93
N SER A 90 -11.75 12.90 10.49
CA SER A 90 -11.59 12.07 11.70
C SER A 90 -10.64 10.89 11.48
N GLU A 91 -10.72 10.22 10.31
CA GLU A 91 -9.77 9.17 9.94
C GLU A 91 -8.34 9.71 9.83
N TRP A 92 -8.16 10.89 9.21
CA TRP A 92 -6.86 11.54 9.07
C TRP A 92 -6.28 11.95 10.42
N GLU A 93 -7.10 12.46 11.35
CA GLU A 93 -6.68 12.79 12.72
C GLU A 93 -6.23 11.54 13.50
N ALA A 94 -6.96 10.43 13.41
CA ALA A 94 -6.57 9.15 14.00
C ALA A 94 -5.26 8.60 13.37
N PHE A 95 -5.16 8.63 12.03
CA PHE A 95 -3.98 8.23 11.27
C PHE A 95 -2.73 9.06 11.65
N CYS A 96 -2.90 10.35 11.91
CA CYS A 96 -1.82 11.24 12.34
C CYS A 96 -1.25 10.94 13.75
N MET A 97 -1.93 10.14 14.57
CA MET A 97 -1.42 9.73 15.88
C MET A 97 -0.26 8.73 15.78
N TYR A 98 -0.16 8.00 14.67
CA TYR A 98 0.86 6.97 14.48
C TYR A 98 2.23 7.53 14.07
N LEU A 99 3.27 6.76 14.39
CA LEU A 99 4.65 7.00 13.99
C LEU A 99 5.26 5.74 13.39
N VAL A 100 6.23 5.92 12.50
CA VAL A 100 6.99 4.85 11.85
C VAL A 100 8.43 4.97 12.30
N PHE A 101 9.02 3.86 12.75
CA PHE A 101 10.41 3.78 13.17
C PHE A 101 11.07 2.53 12.61
N ALA A 102 12.39 2.57 12.51
CA ALA A 102 13.22 1.40 12.28
C ALA A 102 14.44 1.42 13.18
N PHE A 103 14.78 0.25 13.71
CA PHE A 103 15.99 0.00 14.49
C PHE A 103 16.91 -0.95 13.73
N ARG A 104 18.22 -0.86 13.99
CA ARG A 104 19.22 -1.79 13.45
C ARG A 104 20.11 -2.29 14.59
N LYS A 105 20.48 -3.57 14.55
CA LYS A 105 21.44 -4.15 15.50
C LYS A 105 22.87 -3.66 15.19
N LYS A 106 23.56 -3.15 16.20
CA LYS A 106 24.99 -2.79 16.15
C LYS A 106 25.82 -4.06 15.89
N GLY A 107 26.81 -3.97 15.01
CA GLY A 107 27.67 -5.11 14.65
C GLY A 107 27.04 -6.18 13.74
N GLY A 108 25.84 -5.96 13.21
CA GLY A 108 25.19 -6.85 12.24
C GLY A 108 25.81 -6.83 10.84
N SER A 109 27.07 -7.26 10.70
CA SER A 109 27.73 -7.43 9.41
C SER A 109 27.13 -8.58 8.61
N GLN A 110 26.63 -8.26 7.40
CA GLN A 110 26.23 -9.16 6.31
C GLN A 110 25.93 -10.63 6.65
N ALA A 111 24.67 -10.93 7.01
CA ALA A 111 24.15 -12.30 6.97
C ALA A 111 23.68 -12.65 5.54
N ALA A 112 24.55 -13.34 4.80
CA ALA A 112 24.29 -14.13 3.58
C ALA A 112 23.37 -13.55 2.48
N ALA A 113 23.96 -13.23 1.32
CA ALA A 113 23.21 -13.22 0.06
C ALA A 113 22.68 -14.63 -0.26
N PRO A 114 21.46 -14.79 -0.81
CA PRO A 114 20.94 -16.09 -1.19
C PRO A 114 21.71 -16.65 -2.39
N SER A 115 22.64 -17.57 -2.12
CA SER A 115 23.29 -18.41 -3.12
C SER A 115 22.25 -19.21 -3.91
N SER A 116 22.48 -19.37 -5.22
CA SER A 116 21.60 -20.11 -6.12
C SER A 116 21.42 -21.58 -5.69
N ALA A 117 20.20 -21.97 -5.33
CA ALA A 117 19.80 -23.36 -5.17
C ALA A 117 18.65 -23.67 -6.15
N LYS A 118 18.94 -24.46 -7.18
CA LYS A 118 17.95 -25.03 -8.09
C LYS A 118 17.22 -26.16 -7.35
N SER A 119 15.91 -26.08 -7.18
CA SER A 119 15.10 -27.27 -6.89
C SER A 119 14.70 -27.94 -8.22
N LYS A 120 14.99 -29.23 -8.33
CA LYS A 120 14.61 -30.08 -9.46
C LYS A 120 14.40 -31.50 -8.91
N LEU A 121 13.35 -32.18 -9.39
CA LEU A 121 12.83 -33.47 -8.90
C LEU A 121 12.16 -33.34 -7.50
N ASP A 122 11.05 -34.02 -7.20
CA ASP A 122 10.58 -35.31 -7.75
C ASP A 122 9.36 -35.30 -8.72
N GLU A 123 9.19 -36.45 -9.39
CA GLU A 123 8.49 -36.75 -10.65
C GLU A 123 8.25 -38.28 -10.64
N GLU A 124 7.11 -38.94 -10.96
CA GLU A 124 5.96 -38.75 -11.87
C GLU A 124 4.63 -39.26 -11.17
N SER A 125 3.38 -38.80 -11.45
CA SER A 125 2.43 -39.20 -12.54
C SER A 125 1.58 -40.47 -12.26
N PRO A 126 0.50 -40.84 -13.01
CA PRO A 126 -0.26 -40.12 -14.06
C PRO A 126 -1.80 -40.04 -13.84
N VAL A 127 -2.48 -39.19 -14.61
CA VAL A 127 -3.66 -39.65 -15.38
C VAL A 127 -3.79 -38.87 -16.70
N GLU A 128 -3.88 -39.61 -17.80
CA GLU A 128 -3.90 -39.09 -19.17
C GLU A 128 -5.35 -38.84 -19.63
N SER A 129 -5.60 -37.76 -20.40
CA SER A 129 -6.51 -37.70 -21.57
C SER A 129 -6.76 -36.24 -21.99
N LYS A 130 -6.30 -35.62 -23.10
CA LYS A 130 -5.93 -36.01 -24.48
C LYS A 130 -6.93 -35.42 -25.49
N ARG A 131 -6.38 -34.67 -26.46
CA ARG A 131 -7.02 -34.07 -27.67
C ARG A 131 -7.91 -32.84 -27.41
N ARG A 132 -8.01 -31.87 -28.33
CA ARG A 132 -7.23 -31.30 -29.45
C ARG A 132 -8.24 -30.37 -30.13
N ARG A 133 -7.85 -29.13 -30.46
CA ARG A 133 -8.63 -28.25 -31.34
C ARG A 133 -8.54 -28.78 -32.78
N THR A 134 -9.69 -28.90 -33.47
CA THR A 134 -9.79 -28.83 -34.93
C THR A 134 -11.14 -28.23 -35.31
N GLU A 135 -11.26 -27.70 -36.52
CA GLU A 135 -12.33 -26.81 -36.99
C GLU A 135 -13.47 -27.54 -37.74
N GLU A 136 -14.60 -26.82 -37.86
CA GLU A 136 -15.52 -26.72 -39.02
C GLU A 136 -16.26 -27.93 -39.66
N HIS A 137 -17.52 -27.62 -40.05
CA HIS A 137 -18.37 -28.22 -41.09
C HIS A 137 -18.78 -29.72 -40.99
N GLY A 138 -20.04 -30.11 -41.27
CA GLY A 138 -21.25 -29.34 -41.63
C GLY A 138 -22.43 -30.28 -42.03
N GLU A 139 -23.62 -29.72 -42.26
CA GLU A 139 -24.83 -30.33 -42.89
C GLU A 139 -25.46 -31.61 -42.25
N ALA A 140 -26.76 -31.94 -42.40
CA ALA A 140 -27.93 -31.28 -43.01
C ALA A 140 -29.24 -31.82 -42.35
N ALA A 141 -30.39 -31.15 -42.61
CA ALA A 141 -31.80 -31.60 -42.77
C ALA A 141 -32.34 -32.85 -41.98
N THR A 142 -33.62 -33.02 -41.61
CA THR A 142 -34.96 -32.44 -41.90
C THR A 142 -35.76 -32.39 -40.57
N SER A 143 -36.95 -31.80 -40.41
CA SER A 143 -38.14 -31.64 -41.28
C SER A 143 -39.00 -30.46 -40.81
#